data_AF-A0A1D2WD60-F1
#
_entry.id   AF-A0A1D2WD60-F1
#
_cell.length_a   1.000
_cell.length_b   1.000
_cell.length_c   1.000
_cell.angle_alpha   90.00
_cell.angle_beta   90.00
_cell.angle_gamma   90.00
#
_symmetry.space_group_name_H-M   'P 1'
#
loop_
_entity.id
_entity.type
_entity.pdbx_description
1 polymer ?
#
loop_
_entity_poly.entity_id
_entity_poly.type
_entity_poly.pdbx_seq_one_letter_code
_entity_poly.pdbx_strand_id
1 'polypeptide(L)'
;MKLEKIIKNACEESISESRTGDTEDEIKFIQNYLKSARKIIVPSKNAVKLNIINRVLKEFGLQKAEQLHINTNAADLNRLPALSKAIMALDQCECDLIISRGRLGVPGSGSMLVMIDKKGRILTAATSPSHVVHKKEVKDAVSGEIVHALERIGLKRIK
;
A
#
# COMPACT_ATOMS: atom_id res chain seq x y z
N MET A 1 -13.87 12.25 -11.80
CA MET A 1 -14.86 11.16 -11.56
C MET A 1 -14.64 10.62 -10.15
N LYS A 2 -15.70 10.34 -9.37
CA LYS A 2 -15.54 9.77 -8.01
C LYS A 2 -15.23 8.27 -8.11
N LEU A 3 -14.33 7.75 -7.26
CA LEU A 3 -13.91 6.33 -7.24
C LEU A 3 -15.10 5.37 -7.19
N GLU A 4 -16.12 5.73 -6.42
CA GLU A 4 -17.32 4.92 -6.23
C GLU A 4 -18.04 4.64 -7.56
N LYS A 5 -18.01 5.58 -8.50
CA LYS A 5 -18.59 5.38 -9.83
C LYS A 5 -17.73 4.45 -10.68
N ILE A 6 -16.40 4.58 -10.62
CA ILE A 6 -15.47 3.68 -11.32
C ILE A 6 -15.66 2.24 -10.84
N ILE A 7 -15.65 2.03 -9.52
CA ILE A 7 -15.86 0.70 -8.92
C ILE A 7 -17.22 0.14 -9.32
N LYS A 8 -18.28 0.95 -9.21
CA LYS A 8 -19.63 0.53 -9.59
C LYS A 8 -19.68 0.03 -11.04
N ASN A 9 -19.15 0.82 -11.98
CA ASN A 9 -19.14 0.46 -13.39
C ASN A 9 -18.37 -0.85 -13.64
N ALA A 10 -17.18 -1.01 -13.03
CA ALA A 10 -16.38 -2.23 -13.16
C ALA A 10 -17.10 -3.47 -12.59
N CYS A 11 -17.86 -3.30 -11.50
CA CYS A 11 -18.70 -4.37 -10.95
C CYS A 11 -19.86 -4.71 -11.90
N GLU A 12 -20.54 -3.72 -12.48
CA GLU A 12 -21.62 -3.94 -13.46
C GLU A 12 -21.08 -4.69 -14.70
N GLU A 13 -19.92 -4.29 -15.23
CA GLU A 13 -19.23 -4.98 -16.32
C GLU A 13 -18.87 -6.43 -15.99
N SER A 14 -18.47 -6.69 -14.73
CA SER A 14 -18.15 -8.04 -14.28
C SER A 14 -19.40 -8.92 -14.16
N ILE A 15 -20.51 -8.36 -13.68
CA ILE A 15 -21.81 -9.05 -13.59
C ILE A 15 -22.34 -9.38 -14.99
N SER A 16 -22.14 -8.50 -15.97
CA SER A 16 -22.54 -8.73 -17.36
C SER A 16 -21.52 -9.50 -18.19
N GLU A 17 -20.46 -10.04 -17.58
CA GLU A 17 -19.37 -10.78 -18.26
C GLU A 17 -18.68 -9.99 -19.39
N SER A 18 -18.77 -8.66 -19.38
CA SER A 18 -18.19 -7.78 -20.41
C SER A 18 -16.84 -7.18 -20.01
N ARG A 19 -16.35 -7.51 -18.81
CA ARG A 19 -15.08 -7.01 -18.28
C ARG A 19 -13.90 -7.69 -18.96
N THR A 20 -13.01 -6.92 -19.58
CA THR A 20 -11.83 -7.44 -20.31
C THR A 20 -10.49 -7.17 -19.63
N GLY A 21 -10.48 -6.45 -18.51
CA GLY A 21 -9.27 -6.09 -17.76
C GLY A 21 -9.38 -4.69 -17.17
N ASP A 22 -8.28 -4.20 -16.59
CA ASP A 22 -8.20 -2.84 -16.04
C ASP A 22 -8.24 -1.78 -17.15
N THR A 23 -8.78 -0.61 -16.80
CA THR A 23 -8.96 0.53 -17.71
C THR A 23 -7.97 1.66 -17.38
N GLU A 24 -7.71 2.53 -18.36
CA GLU A 24 -6.89 3.72 -18.11
C GLU A 24 -7.47 4.64 -17.03
N ASP A 25 -8.80 4.73 -16.93
CA ASP A 25 -9.48 5.59 -15.96
C ASP A 25 -9.30 5.09 -14.53
N GLU A 26 -9.27 3.78 -14.32
CA GLU A 26 -8.95 3.17 -13.02
C GLU A 26 -7.52 3.48 -12.59
N ILE A 27 -6.56 3.31 -13.51
CA ILE A 27 -5.15 3.63 -13.25
C ILE A 27 -4.96 5.14 -12.97
N LYS A 28 -5.52 6.01 -13.82
CA LYS A 28 -5.47 7.47 -13.63
C LYS A 28 -6.10 7.86 -12.28
N PHE A 29 -7.20 7.21 -11.89
CA PHE A 29 -7.80 7.46 -10.59
C PHE A 29 -6.83 7.13 -9.45
N ILE A 30 -6.25 5.92 -9.43
CA ILE A 30 -5.34 5.49 -8.36
C ILE A 30 -4.14 6.45 -8.27
N GLN A 31 -3.54 6.81 -9.41
CA GLN A 31 -2.43 7.76 -9.45
C GLN A 31 -2.80 9.13 -8.88
N ASN A 32 -3.97 9.66 -9.26
CA ASN A 32 -4.46 10.95 -8.77
C ASN A 32 -4.79 10.91 -7.27
N TYR A 33 -5.33 9.79 -6.79
CA TYR A 33 -5.59 9.59 -5.36
C TYR A 33 -4.29 9.65 -4.56
N LEU A 34 -3.27 8.90 -4.97
CA LEU A 34 -1.96 8.89 -4.29
C LEU A 34 -1.30 10.28 -4.30
N LYS A 35 -1.35 11.00 -5.42
CA LYS A 35 -0.78 12.35 -5.55
C LYS A 35 -1.54 13.40 -4.74
N SER A 36 -2.84 13.22 -4.52
CA SER A 36 -3.69 14.18 -3.80
C SER A 36 -3.83 13.88 -2.31
N ALA A 37 -3.39 12.70 -1.85
CA ALA A 37 -3.40 12.32 -0.43
C ALA A 37 -2.57 13.32 0.40
N ARG A 38 -3.21 13.91 1.42
CA ARG A 38 -2.58 14.90 2.31
C ARG A 38 -2.08 14.26 3.58
N LYS A 39 -2.85 13.33 4.15
CA LYS A 39 -2.49 12.62 5.38
C LYS A 39 -2.21 11.15 5.09
N ILE A 40 -0.93 10.80 5.00
CA ILE A 40 -0.44 9.45 4.75
C ILE A 40 0.09 8.86 6.06
N ILE A 41 -0.34 7.66 6.42
CA ILE A 41 -0.01 7.01 7.70
C ILE A 41 0.78 5.72 7.49
N VAL A 42 1.82 5.53 8.29
CA VAL A 42 2.56 4.26 8.42
C VAL A 42 2.41 3.72 9.84
N PRO A 43 1.68 2.60 10.05
CA PRO A 43 1.52 2.00 11.37
C PRO A 43 2.74 1.15 11.74
N SER A 44 3.76 1.80 12.28
CA SER A 44 5.05 1.20 12.63
C SER A 44 5.57 1.84 13.90
N LYS A 45 6.32 1.08 14.72
CA LYS A 45 7.14 1.64 15.81
C LYS A 45 8.57 1.98 15.37
N ASN A 46 8.95 1.60 14.15
CA ASN A 46 10.31 1.71 13.64
C ASN A 46 10.46 2.94 12.74
N ALA A 47 11.19 3.94 13.23
CA ALA A 47 11.46 5.20 12.52
C ALA A 47 12.33 5.03 11.27
N VAL A 48 13.19 4.01 11.22
CA VAL A 48 14.01 3.71 10.03
C VAL A 48 13.11 3.36 8.84
N LYS A 49 12.08 2.53 9.05
CA LYS A 49 11.10 2.19 8.00
C LYS A 49 10.38 3.42 7.46
N LEU A 50 9.96 4.33 8.35
CA LEU A 50 9.31 5.58 7.97
C LEU A 50 10.23 6.43 7.08
N ASN A 51 11.51 6.56 7.46
CA ASN A 51 12.47 7.36 6.71
C ASN A 51 12.72 6.79 5.30
N ILE A 52 12.80 5.47 5.15
CA ILE A 52 12.93 4.81 3.84
C ILE A 52 11.69 5.04 2.98
N ILE A 53 10.49 4.85 3.55
CA ILE A 53 9.23 5.11 2.85
C ILE A 53 9.18 6.56 2.38
N ASN A 54 9.47 7.51 3.26
CA ASN A 54 9.45 8.94 2.95
C ASN A 54 10.48 9.35 1.89
N ARG A 55 11.66 8.72 1.89
CA ARG A 55 12.64 8.91 0.81
C ARG A 55 12.03 8.51 -0.53
N VAL A 56 11.43 7.32 -0.63
CA VAL A 56 10.83 6.88 -1.90
C VAL A 56 9.61 7.72 -2.27
N LEU A 57 8.72 8.06 -1.33
CA LEU A 57 7.57 8.94 -1.62
C LEU A 57 8.04 10.26 -2.26
N LYS A 58 9.13 10.86 -1.74
CA LYS A 58 9.74 12.06 -2.32
C LYS A 58 10.22 11.84 -3.75
N GLU A 59 10.88 10.71 -4.05
CA GLU A 59 11.32 10.36 -5.42
C GLU A 59 10.16 10.25 -6.42
N PHE A 60 8.93 10.01 -5.96
CA PHE A 60 7.72 9.95 -6.79
C PHE A 60 6.85 11.21 -6.70
N GLY A 61 7.31 12.25 -6.02
CA GLY A 61 6.57 13.51 -5.86
C GLY A 61 5.32 13.39 -4.98
N LEU A 62 5.30 12.41 -4.06
CA LEU A 62 4.20 12.18 -3.13
C LEU A 62 4.47 12.87 -1.79
N GLN A 63 3.39 13.15 -1.05
CA GLN A 63 3.49 13.75 0.28
C GLN A 63 4.24 12.85 1.27
N LYS A 64 4.83 13.47 2.29
CA LYS A 64 5.50 12.73 3.37
C LYS A 64 4.46 12.01 4.22
N ALA A 65 4.74 10.76 4.57
CA ALA A 65 3.99 10.00 5.54
C ALA A 65 4.37 10.31 6.99
N GLU A 66 3.37 10.23 7.85
CA GLU A 66 3.47 10.33 9.31
C GLU A 66 3.43 8.92 9.93
N GLN A 67 4.03 8.81 11.12
CA GLN A 67 4.06 7.56 11.86
C GLN A 67 2.88 7.49 12.82
N LEU A 68 2.15 6.37 12.78
CA LEU A 68 1.18 6.05 13.82
C LEU A 68 1.80 5.06 14.80
N HIS A 69 1.99 5.50 16.04
CA HIS A 69 2.63 4.72 17.09
C HIS A 69 1.65 3.74 17.76
N ILE A 70 1.28 2.68 17.04
CA ILE A 70 0.42 1.61 17.57
C ILE A 70 1.16 0.27 17.63
N ASN A 71 0.79 -0.59 18.58
CA ASN A 71 1.28 -1.96 18.61
C ASN A 71 0.46 -2.81 17.64
N THR A 72 1.08 -3.24 16.56
CA THR A 72 0.40 -4.02 15.51
C THR A 72 0.76 -5.50 15.52
N ASN A 73 1.42 -6.00 16.58
CA ASN A 73 1.86 -7.40 16.65
C ASN A 73 0.69 -8.40 16.69
N ALA A 74 -0.47 -8.01 17.24
CA ALA A 74 -1.67 -8.85 17.21
C ALA A 74 -2.09 -9.22 15.78
N ALA A 75 -1.78 -8.37 14.79
CA ALA A 75 -2.03 -8.67 13.38
C ALA A 75 -1.27 -9.89 12.87
N ASP A 76 -0.14 -10.26 13.49
CA ASP A 76 0.66 -11.42 13.08
C ASP A 76 0.01 -12.76 13.47
N LEU A 77 -1.12 -12.74 14.20
CA LEU A 77 -1.97 -13.91 14.45
C LEU A 77 -3.08 -14.08 13.39
N ASN A 78 -3.26 -13.10 12.49
CA ASN A 78 -4.26 -13.15 11.42
C ASN A 78 -3.72 -13.80 10.14
N ARG A 79 -4.63 -14.19 9.24
CA ARG A 79 -4.31 -14.80 7.94
C ARG A 79 -3.54 -13.88 6.99
N LEU A 80 -3.74 -12.56 7.10
CA LEU A 80 -3.11 -11.54 6.24
C LEU A 80 -2.51 -10.42 7.09
N PRO A 81 -1.37 -10.64 7.77
CA PRO A 81 -0.85 -9.69 8.75
C PRO A 81 -0.64 -8.28 8.21
N ALA A 82 -0.02 -8.11 7.04
CA ALA A 82 0.20 -6.78 6.46
C ALA A 82 -1.09 -5.97 6.27
N LEU A 83 -2.18 -6.63 5.83
CA LEU A 83 -3.49 -6.01 5.66
C LEU A 83 -4.16 -5.73 7.00
N SER A 84 -4.11 -6.67 7.95
CA SER A 84 -4.65 -6.47 9.29
C SER A 84 -3.98 -5.29 10.00
N LYS A 85 -2.66 -5.09 9.84
CA LYS A 85 -1.96 -3.89 10.37
C LYS A 85 -2.48 -2.58 9.77
N ALA A 86 -2.88 -2.61 8.49
CA ALA A 86 -3.43 -1.46 7.81
C ALA A 86 -4.84 -1.13 8.33
N ILE A 87 -5.69 -2.14 8.48
CA ILE A 87 -7.06 -1.99 9.03
C ILE A 87 -7.01 -1.48 10.47
N MET A 88 -6.14 -2.04 11.31
CA MET A 88 -5.93 -1.55 12.68
C MET A 88 -5.59 -0.06 12.74
N ALA A 89 -4.85 0.45 11.76
CA ALA A 89 -4.49 1.87 11.68
C ALA A 89 -5.66 2.72 11.18
N LEU A 90 -6.42 2.21 10.21
CA LEU A 90 -7.60 2.87 9.65
C LEU A 90 -8.64 3.14 10.76
N ASP A 91 -8.85 2.17 11.64
CA ASP A 91 -9.82 2.28 12.73
C ASP A 91 -9.38 3.21 13.87
N GLN A 92 -8.14 3.70 13.85
CA GLN A 92 -7.55 4.52 14.92
C GLN A 92 -7.18 5.94 14.49
N CYS A 93 -7.27 6.27 13.20
CA CYS A 93 -6.96 7.62 12.76
C CYS A 93 -7.67 8.02 11.46
N GLU A 94 -8.10 9.28 11.41
CA GLU A 94 -8.49 9.93 10.16
C GLU A 94 -7.25 10.10 9.26
N CYS A 95 -7.30 9.56 8.05
CA CYS A 95 -6.22 9.66 7.06
C CYS A 95 -6.77 9.51 5.64
N ASP A 96 -5.96 9.88 4.65
CA ASP A 96 -6.30 9.66 3.23
C ASP A 96 -5.74 8.31 2.75
N LEU A 97 -4.57 7.91 3.26
CA LEU A 97 -3.82 6.77 2.76
C LEU A 97 -3.04 6.10 3.90
N ILE A 98 -3.04 4.76 3.93
CA ILE A 98 -2.21 3.98 4.83
C ILE A 98 -1.23 3.14 4.02
N ILE A 99 0.04 3.19 4.39
CA ILE A 99 1.10 2.33 3.86
C ILE A 99 1.52 1.36 4.97
N SER A 100 1.15 0.10 4.83
CA SER A 100 1.44 -0.95 5.80
C SER A 100 2.39 -1.98 5.22
N ARG A 101 3.26 -2.54 6.07
CA ARG A 101 4.14 -3.64 5.71
C ARG A 101 4.16 -4.70 6.80
N GLY A 102 3.97 -5.96 6.42
CA GLY A 102 3.99 -7.10 7.32
C GLY A 102 4.27 -8.40 6.59
N ARG A 103 3.98 -9.52 7.24
CA ARG A 103 4.01 -10.83 6.61
C ARG A 103 2.85 -10.95 5.61
N LEU A 104 3.09 -11.62 4.49
CA LEU A 104 2.06 -11.86 3.47
C LEU A 104 0.91 -12.73 4.01
N GLY A 105 1.24 -13.85 4.65
CA GLY A 105 0.28 -14.77 5.25
C GLY A 105 0.90 -15.61 6.37
N VAL A 106 1.02 -16.92 6.15
CA VAL A 106 1.62 -17.87 7.13
C VAL A 106 3.09 -17.56 7.42
N PRO A 107 3.65 -17.99 8.57
CA PRO A 107 5.09 -17.91 8.83
C PRO A 107 5.91 -18.48 7.66
N GLY A 108 6.92 -17.73 7.19
CA GLY A 108 7.75 -18.10 6.04
C GLY A 108 7.26 -17.58 4.67
N SER A 109 6.03 -17.07 4.56
CA SER A 109 5.43 -16.62 3.29
C SER A 109 6.02 -15.34 2.68
N GLY A 110 7.12 -14.80 3.22
CA GLY A 110 7.65 -13.50 2.84
C GLY A 110 6.82 -12.31 3.35
N SER A 111 7.10 -11.13 2.79
CA SER A 111 6.48 -9.87 3.17
C SER A 111 5.50 -9.36 2.12
N MET A 112 4.56 -8.53 2.58
CA MET A 112 3.69 -7.71 1.75
C MET A 112 3.75 -6.27 2.24
N LEU A 113 3.94 -5.34 1.32
CA LEU A 113 3.64 -3.92 1.46
C LEU A 113 2.33 -3.64 0.75
N VAL A 114 1.42 -2.93 1.41
CA VAL A 114 0.09 -2.60 0.88
C VAL A 114 -0.22 -1.13 1.12
N MET A 115 -0.84 -0.50 0.13
CA MET A 115 -1.33 0.87 0.19
C MET A 115 -2.86 0.81 0.12
N ILE A 116 -3.53 1.23 1.20
CA ILE A 116 -5.00 1.26 1.28
C ILE A 116 -5.50 2.69 1.42
N ASP A 117 -6.67 2.96 0.84
CA ASP A 117 -7.33 4.25 0.97
C ASP A 117 -8.08 4.39 2.30
N LYS A 118 -8.71 5.54 2.51
CA LYS A 118 -9.48 5.87 3.73
C LYS A 118 -10.73 5.02 3.96
N LYS A 119 -11.08 4.11 3.05
CA LYS A 119 -12.17 3.12 3.20
C LYS A 119 -11.63 1.70 3.28
N GLY A 120 -10.32 1.51 3.36
CA GLY A 120 -9.69 0.20 3.39
C GLY A 120 -9.58 -0.48 2.03
N ARG A 121 -9.85 0.22 0.92
CA ARG A 121 -9.71 -0.33 -0.43
C ARG A 121 -8.23 -0.42 -0.79
N ILE A 122 -7.77 -1.57 -1.27
CA ILE A 122 -6.39 -1.76 -1.71
C ILE A 122 -6.20 -1.03 -3.04
N LEU A 123 -5.24 -0.11 -3.06
CA LEU A 123 -4.88 0.65 -4.26
C LEU A 123 -3.72 -0.01 -5.01
N THR A 124 -2.73 -0.49 -4.27
CA THR A 124 -1.58 -1.22 -4.80
C THR A 124 -0.89 -2.00 -3.68
N ALA A 125 -0.08 -2.98 -4.07
CA ALA A 125 0.71 -3.79 -3.16
C ALA A 125 1.96 -4.35 -3.87
N ALA A 126 2.96 -4.73 -3.09
CA ALA A 126 4.13 -5.46 -3.55
C ALA A 126 4.52 -6.51 -2.50
N THR A 127 5.10 -7.62 -2.96
CA THR A 127 5.61 -8.68 -2.08
C THR A 127 7.11 -8.82 -2.21
N SER A 128 7.77 -9.31 -1.17
CA SER A 128 9.16 -9.75 -1.27
C SER A 128 9.33 -11.15 -0.65
N PRO A 129 10.33 -11.93 -1.11
CA PRO A 129 10.62 -13.24 -0.53
C PRO A 129 10.87 -13.17 0.97
N SER A 130 10.91 -14.32 1.64
CA SER A 130 11.40 -14.38 3.01
C SER A 130 12.84 -13.84 3.10
N HIS A 131 13.17 -13.17 4.20
CA HIS A 131 14.52 -12.69 4.46
C HIS A 131 15.58 -13.81 4.42
N VAL A 132 15.16 -15.03 4.79
CA VAL A 132 15.99 -16.26 4.72
C VAL A 132 16.42 -16.56 3.27
N VAL A 133 15.59 -16.21 2.29
CA VAL A 133 15.85 -16.44 0.86
C VAL A 133 16.64 -15.28 0.27
N HIS A 134 16.16 -14.04 0.43
CA HIS A 134 16.73 -12.91 -0.30
C HIS A 134 17.97 -12.30 0.36
N LYS A 135 18.19 -12.50 1.67
CA LYS A 135 19.30 -11.99 2.49
C LYS A 135 19.58 -10.47 2.46
N LYS A 136 18.82 -9.69 1.68
CA LYS A 136 18.80 -8.22 1.70
C LYS A 136 18.55 -7.65 3.11
N GLU A 137 19.14 -6.48 3.37
CA GLU A 137 18.78 -5.68 4.52
C GLU A 137 17.32 -5.20 4.43
N VAL A 138 16.71 -4.94 5.59
CA VAL A 138 15.33 -4.45 5.68
C VAL A 138 15.15 -3.17 4.85
N LYS A 139 16.18 -2.30 4.79
CA LYS A 139 16.11 -1.04 4.05
C LYS A 139 15.91 -1.25 2.55
N ASP A 140 16.63 -2.21 1.97
CA ASP A 140 16.61 -2.48 0.54
C ASP A 140 15.34 -3.23 0.16
N ALA A 141 14.89 -4.14 1.02
CA ALA A 141 13.62 -4.83 0.84
C ALA A 141 12.44 -3.85 0.87
N VAL A 142 12.35 -2.98 1.89
CA VAL A 142 11.28 -1.97 2.00
C VAL A 142 11.32 -1.02 0.81
N SER A 143 12.50 -0.50 0.44
CA SER A 143 12.65 0.42 -0.69
C SER A 143 12.22 -0.23 -2.01
N GLY A 144 12.61 -1.48 -2.25
CA GLY A 144 12.22 -2.21 -3.47
C GLY A 144 10.72 -2.48 -3.55
N GLU A 145 10.09 -2.85 -2.44
CA GLU A 145 8.64 -3.08 -2.37
C GLU A 145 7.83 -1.83 -2.68
N ILE A 146 8.14 -0.68 -2.06
CA ILE A 146 7.39 0.55 -2.32
C ILE A 146 7.60 1.06 -3.75
N VAL A 147 8.83 0.98 -4.28
CA VAL A 147 9.10 1.31 -5.69
C VAL A 147 8.25 0.44 -6.61
N HIS A 148 8.26 -0.88 -6.39
CA HIS A 148 7.49 -1.81 -7.20
C HIS A 148 5.98 -1.54 -7.12
N ALA A 149 5.46 -1.26 -5.91
CA ALA A 149 4.06 -0.94 -5.70
C ALA A 149 3.62 0.35 -6.44
N LEU A 150 4.49 1.35 -6.54
CA LEU A 150 4.20 2.60 -7.25
C LEU A 150 4.38 2.44 -8.77
N GLU A 151 5.45 1.78 -9.23
CA GLU A 151 5.74 1.61 -10.67
C GLU A 151 4.72 0.70 -11.36
N ARG A 152 4.20 -0.34 -10.68
CA ARG A 152 3.21 -1.27 -11.27
C ARG A 152 1.86 -0.62 -11.59
N ILE A 153 1.55 0.53 -10.99
CA ILE A 153 0.37 1.35 -11.31
C ILE A 153 0.74 2.55 -12.20
N GLY A 154 1.93 2.56 -12.80
CA GLY A 154 2.37 3.56 -13.78
C GLY A 154 2.86 4.90 -13.20
N LEU A 155 3.08 5.01 -11.88
CA LEU A 155 3.78 6.17 -11.33
C LEU A 155 5.25 6.14 -11.74
N LYS A 156 5.79 7.32 -12.06
CA LYS A 156 7.18 7.50 -12.47
C LYS A 156 7.90 8.38 -11.44
N ARG A 157 9.20 8.12 -11.27
CA ARG A 157 10.04 8.98 -10.44
C ARG A 157 10.14 10.37 -11.07
N ILE A 158 10.07 11.40 -10.24
CA ILE A 158 10.44 12.76 -10.60
C ILE A 158 11.96 12.84 -10.47
N LYS A 159 12.65 13.00 -11.60
CA LYS A 159 14.11 13.18 -11.60
C LYS A 159 14.49 14.50 -10.94
#